data_AF-A0A7D3WLW8-F1
#
_entry.id   AF-A0A7D3WLW8-F1
#
_cell.length_a   1.000
_cell.length_b   1.000
_cell.length_c   1.000
_cell.angle_alpha   90.00
_cell.angle_beta   90.00
_cell.angle_gamma   90.00
#
_symmetry.space_group_name_H-M   'P 1'
#
loop_
_entity.id
_entity.type
_entity.pdbx_description
1 polymer ?
#
loop_
_entity_poly.entity_id
_entity_poly.type
_entity_poly.pdbx_seq_one_letter_code
_entity_poly.pdbx_strand_id
1 'polypeptide(L)'
;MTEAEKYGLLVNMIVPIVSAIGAAYVSFRVAKNQIDGDRSLFLAQLESDSQAERDRENIKNINKLNNFVWLLNNIVKYATKQNEDYLKVIEGINKNKLGQNVFISRASSDIARILQVNQEEVFLALIAKARDTQDNRDRVSKLFSKLDYVKAIIDDVKSKFEGYNLTIHSITTDYRQHIENVRESISDAAEGIRQKNPALFQADDLFVFLNKTLVDYSQNMPKSAGIEWHHPNFLRPVQEYLATNFLRDSRIQNVLVEGRRASILAGRIIHEAESIISVLTQYNVALGTVLKELKTECEFVESVLMTT
;
A
#
# COMPACT_ATOMS: atom_id res chain seq x y z
N MET A 1 -2.83 -113.57 -22.14
CA MET A 1 -3.19 -112.48 -21.20
C MET A 1 -4.58 -112.75 -20.66
N THR A 2 -4.68 -112.98 -19.36
CA THR A 2 -5.95 -113.10 -18.64
C THR A 2 -6.65 -111.73 -18.57
N GLU A 3 -7.97 -111.69 -18.37
CA GLU A 3 -8.70 -110.41 -18.21
C GLU A 3 -8.13 -109.58 -17.05
N ALA A 4 -7.70 -110.23 -15.96
CA ALA A 4 -7.06 -109.58 -14.84
C ALA A 4 -5.74 -108.86 -15.24
N GLU A 5 -4.95 -109.43 -16.13
CA GLU A 5 -3.72 -108.79 -16.65
C GLU A 5 -4.04 -107.60 -17.57
N LYS A 6 -5.13 -107.68 -18.37
CA LYS A 6 -5.61 -106.54 -19.19
C LYS A 6 -6.10 -105.39 -18.32
N TYR A 7 -6.88 -105.67 -17.28
CA TYR A 7 -7.35 -104.66 -16.33
C TYR A 7 -6.19 -104.08 -15.50
N GLY A 8 -5.23 -104.90 -15.08
CA GLY A 8 -4.03 -104.43 -14.38
C GLY A 8 -3.17 -103.47 -15.24
N LEU A 9 -3.01 -103.77 -16.53
CA LEU A 9 -2.33 -102.87 -17.49
C LEU A 9 -3.11 -101.57 -17.72
N LEU A 10 -4.43 -101.64 -17.85
CA LEU A 10 -5.28 -100.47 -18.04
C LEU A 10 -5.23 -99.54 -16.81
N VAL A 11 -5.30 -100.11 -15.60
CA VAL A 11 -5.20 -99.37 -14.33
C VAL A 11 -3.81 -98.76 -14.18
N ASN A 12 -2.74 -99.50 -14.50
CA ASN A 12 -1.37 -99.00 -14.46
C ASN A 12 -1.09 -97.89 -15.50
N MET A 13 -1.86 -97.82 -16.59
CA MET A 13 -1.78 -96.72 -17.56
C MET A 13 -2.64 -95.51 -17.15
N ILE A 14 -3.86 -95.75 -16.65
CA ILE A 14 -4.83 -94.69 -16.39
C ILE A 14 -4.55 -93.95 -15.07
N VAL A 15 -4.16 -94.65 -14.00
CA VAL A 15 -3.95 -94.06 -12.67
C VAL A 15 -2.84 -92.99 -12.66
N PRO A 16 -1.68 -93.20 -13.32
CA PRO A 16 -0.65 -92.16 -13.42
C PRO A 16 -1.12 -90.94 -14.23
N ILE A 17 -1.89 -91.14 -15.30
CA ILE A 17 -2.42 -90.06 -16.14
C ILE A 17 -3.43 -89.21 -15.36
N VAL A 18 -4.37 -89.85 -14.66
CA VAL A 18 -5.36 -89.14 -13.84
C VAL A 18 -4.69 -88.40 -12.68
N SER A 19 -3.68 -89.01 -12.05
CA SER A 19 -2.87 -88.35 -11.01
C SER A 19 -2.10 -87.15 -11.55
N ALA A 20 -1.50 -87.25 -12.73
CA ALA A 20 -0.77 -86.16 -13.37
C ALA A 20 -1.69 -84.99 -13.76
N ILE A 21 -2.89 -85.29 -14.28
CA ILE A 21 -3.92 -84.27 -14.58
C ILE A 21 -4.40 -83.59 -13.29
N GLY A 22 -4.62 -84.37 -12.23
CA GLY A 22 -4.99 -83.83 -10.91
C GLY A 22 -3.93 -82.90 -10.33
N ALA A 23 -2.66 -83.31 -10.39
CA ALA A 23 -1.53 -82.48 -9.96
C ALA A 23 -1.41 -81.19 -10.79
N ALA A 24 -1.52 -81.28 -12.12
CA ALA A 24 -1.48 -80.12 -13.01
C ALA A 24 -2.64 -79.15 -12.75
N TYR A 25 -3.84 -79.66 -12.47
CA TYR A 25 -5.00 -78.84 -12.12
C TYR A 25 -4.82 -78.11 -10.77
N VAL A 26 -4.28 -78.79 -9.76
CA VAL A 26 -3.97 -78.17 -8.46
C VAL A 26 -2.89 -77.09 -8.62
N SER A 27 -1.81 -77.38 -9.34
CA SER A 27 -0.75 -76.41 -9.63
C SER A 27 -1.27 -75.19 -10.41
N PHE A 28 -2.14 -75.39 -11.40
CA PHE A 28 -2.80 -74.31 -12.14
C PHE A 28 -3.68 -73.45 -11.21
N ARG A 29 -4.45 -74.08 -10.32
CA ARG A 29 -5.33 -73.37 -9.38
C ARG A 29 -4.55 -72.55 -8.36
N VAL A 30 -3.43 -73.08 -7.86
CA VAL A 30 -2.51 -72.37 -6.95
C VAL A 30 -1.86 -71.20 -7.68
N ALA A 31 -1.34 -71.41 -8.89
CA ALA A 31 -0.73 -70.35 -9.69
C ALA A 31 -1.74 -69.24 -10.03
N LYS A 32 -2.97 -69.59 -10.40
CA LYS A 32 -4.04 -68.63 -10.66
C LYS A 32 -4.39 -67.81 -9.41
N ASN A 33 -4.55 -68.46 -8.26
CA ASN A 33 -4.83 -67.77 -7.00
C ASN A 33 -3.70 -66.83 -6.57
N GLN A 34 -2.43 -67.19 -6.83
CA GLN A 34 -1.29 -66.30 -6.62
C GLN A 34 -1.35 -65.08 -7.56
N ILE A 35 -1.57 -65.30 -8.86
CA ILE A 35 -1.69 -64.21 -9.84
C ILE A 35 -2.85 -63.26 -9.49
N ASP A 36 -3.99 -63.80 -9.10
CA ASP A 36 -5.16 -63.00 -8.71
C ASP A 36 -4.91 -62.21 -7.41
N GLY A 37 -4.18 -62.81 -6.44
CA GLY A 37 -3.75 -62.14 -5.20
C GLY A 37 -2.73 -61.03 -5.45
N ASP A 38 -1.71 -61.30 -6.26
CA ASP A 38 -0.68 -60.32 -6.64
C ASP A 38 -1.29 -59.14 -7.42
N ARG A 39 -2.26 -59.42 -8.30
CA ARG A 39 -3.03 -58.38 -9.01
C ARG A 39 -3.84 -57.51 -8.06
N SER A 40 -4.49 -58.10 -7.05
CA SER A 40 -5.25 -57.34 -6.05
C SER A 40 -4.33 -56.45 -5.21
N LEU A 41 -3.16 -56.94 -4.82
CA LEU A 41 -2.14 -56.16 -4.10
C LEU A 41 -1.61 -55.00 -4.95
N PHE A 42 -1.33 -55.25 -6.23
CA PHE A 42 -0.87 -54.21 -7.16
C PHE A 42 -1.91 -53.11 -7.38
N LEU A 43 -3.19 -53.46 -7.52
CA LEU A 43 -4.28 -52.48 -7.66
C LEU A 43 -4.48 -51.66 -6.38
N ALA A 44 -4.42 -52.28 -5.20
CA ALA A 44 -4.49 -51.57 -3.92
C ALA A 44 -3.30 -50.62 -3.72
N GLN A 45 -2.10 -51.01 -4.14
CA GLN A 45 -0.91 -50.15 -4.12
C GLN A 45 -1.08 -48.95 -5.06
N LEU A 46 -1.58 -49.17 -6.29
CA LEU A 46 -1.88 -48.09 -7.24
C LEU A 46 -2.92 -47.09 -6.71
N GLU A 47 -3.98 -47.57 -6.05
CA GLU A 47 -4.97 -46.70 -5.41
C GLU A 47 -4.38 -45.93 -4.24
N SER A 48 -3.58 -46.58 -3.40
CA SER A 48 -2.87 -45.94 -2.29
C SER A 48 -1.90 -44.87 -2.78
N ASP A 49 -1.11 -45.15 -3.81
CA ASP A 49 -0.16 -44.20 -4.40
C ASP A 49 -0.91 -43.04 -5.06
N SER A 50 -2.04 -43.31 -5.73
CA SER A 50 -2.93 -42.28 -6.29
C SER A 50 -3.56 -41.40 -5.20
N GLN A 51 -3.89 -41.96 -4.04
CA GLN A 51 -4.42 -41.22 -2.92
C GLN A 51 -3.34 -40.37 -2.26
N ALA A 52 -2.14 -40.92 -2.05
CA ALA A 52 -0.99 -40.18 -1.52
C ALA A 52 -0.58 -39.02 -2.44
N GLU A 53 -0.67 -39.19 -3.76
CA GLU A 53 -0.41 -38.12 -4.73
C GLU A 53 -1.48 -37.01 -4.62
N ARG A 54 -2.76 -37.39 -4.50
CA ARG A 54 -3.86 -36.44 -4.27
C ARG A 54 -3.69 -35.67 -2.95
N ASP A 55 -3.28 -36.35 -1.89
CA ASP A 55 -3.04 -35.73 -0.59
C ASP A 55 -1.85 -34.77 -0.65
N ARG A 56 -0.77 -35.13 -1.36
CA ARG A 56 0.38 -34.23 -1.61
C ARG A 56 -0.02 -32.98 -2.39
N GLU A 57 -0.78 -33.11 -3.47
CA GLU A 57 -1.26 -31.96 -4.26
C GLU A 57 -2.22 -31.08 -3.42
N ASN A 58 -3.06 -31.69 -2.59
CA ASN A 58 -3.96 -31.00 -1.68
C ASN A 58 -3.18 -30.17 -0.63
N ILE A 59 -2.16 -30.75 0.01
CA ILE A 59 -1.27 -30.04 0.96
C ILE A 59 -0.58 -28.85 0.28
N LYS A 60 -0.07 -29.06 -0.94
CA LYS A 60 0.58 -28.02 -1.74
C LYS A 60 -0.39 -26.87 -2.05
N ASN A 61 -1.63 -27.16 -2.46
CA ASN A 61 -2.65 -26.16 -2.72
C ASN A 61 -3.06 -25.39 -1.45
N ILE A 62 -3.22 -26.08 -0.32
CA ILE A 62 -3.49 -25.45 0.98
C ILE A 62 -2.36 -24.49 1.36
N ASN A 63 -1.10 -24.92 1.23
CA ASN A 63 0.05 -24.07 1.56
C ASN A 63 0.12 -22.82 0.66
N LYS A 64 -0.16 -22.95 -0.64
CA LYS A 64 -0.23 -21.82 -1.57
C LYS A 64 -1.31 -20.82 -1.18
N LEU A 65 -2.52 -21.31 -0.90
CA LEU A 65 -3.65 -20.47 -0.50
C LEU A 65 -3.41 -19.81 0.87
N ASN A 66 -2.83 -20.53 1.84
CA ASN A 66 -2.46 -19.96 3.14
C ASN A 66 -1.46 -18.82 2.99
N ASN A 67 -0.43 -18.99 2.15
CA ASN A 67 0.53 -17.91 1.87
C ASN A 67 -0.15 -16.72 1.18
N PHE A 68 -1.05 -16.99 0.23
CA PHE A 68 -1.80 -15.96 -0.47
C PHE A 68 -2.71 -15.15 0.46
N VAL A 69 -3.48 -15.82 1.33
CA VAL A 69 -4.31 -15.19 2.36
C VAL A 69 -3.47 -14.37 3.34
N TRP A 70 -2.32 -14.91 3.76
CA TRP A 70 -1.41 -14.17 4.63
C TRP A 70 -0.91 -12.86 3.99
N LEU A 71 -0.52 -12.90 2.71
CA LEU A 71 -0.13 -11.71 1.94
C LEU A 71 -1.30 -10.72 1.82
N LEU A 72 -2.49 -11.19 1.47
CA LEU A 72 -3.70 -10.36 1.38
C LEU A 72 -4.01 -9.64 2.70
N ASN A 73 -3.97 -10.36 3.81
CA ASN A 73 -4.24 -9.80 5.14
C ASN A 73 -3.20 -8.74 5.53
N ASN A 74 -1.92 -8.95 5.19
CA ASN A 74 -0.89 -7.94 5.40
C ASN A 74 -1.16 -6.69 4.55
N ILE A 75 -1.55 -6.85 3.28
CA ILE A 75 -1.89 -5.72 2.41
C ILE A 75 -3.08 -4.94 2.99
N VAL A 76 -4.16 -5.62 3.36
CA VAL A 76 -5.33 -4.97 3.99
C VAL A 76 -4.90 -4.20 5.24
N LYS A 77 -4.10 -4.81 6.12
CA LYS A 77 -3.58 -4.18 7.34
C LYS A 77 -2.73 -2.95 7.06
N TYR A 78 -1.72 -3.07 6.20
CA TYR A 78 -0.77 -1.98 5.95
C TYR A 78 -1.36 -0.87 5.09
N ALA A 79 -2.21 -1.19 4.12
CA ALA A 79 -2.92 -0.19 3.33
C ALA A 79 -4.00 0.53 4.14
N THR A 80 -4.65 -0.14 5.12
CA THR A 80 -5.53 0.54 6.07
C THR A 80 -4.76 1.56 6.91
N LYS A 81 -3.58 1.15 7.43
CA LYS A 81 -2.70 2.07 8.16
C LYS A 81 -2.20 3.22 7.29
N GLN A 82 -1.91 2.96 6.01
CA GLN A 82 -1.58 3.99 5.03
C GLN A 82 -2.72 5.00 4.88
N ASN A 83 -3.95 4.50 4.81
CA ASN A 83 -5.14 5.32 4.69
C ASN A 83 -5.34 6.24 5.90
N GLU A 84 -5.13 5.72 7.12
CA GLU A 84 -5.14 6.51 8.36
C GLU A 84 -4.02 7.56 8.38
N ASP A 85 -2.82 7.19 7.91
CA ASP A 85 -1.69 8.12 7.84
C ASP A 85 -1.98 9.27 6.84
N TYR A 86 -2.76 9.06 5.78
CA TYR A 86 -3.24 10.16 4.90
C TYR A 86 -4.07 11.20 5.68
N LEU A 87 -4.98 10.76 6.56
CA LEU A 87 -5.79 11.67 7.37
C LEU A 87 -4.93 12.49 8.34
N LYS A 88 -3.93 11.87 8.96
CA LYS A 88 -2.98 12.58 9.84
C LYS A 88 -2.18 13.63 9.08
N VAL A 89 -1.76 13.32 7.85
CA VAL A 89 -1.06 14.29 7.00
C VAL A 89 -1.99 15.46 6.64
N ILE A 90 -3.25 15.19 6.24
CA ILE A 90 -4.24 16.25 6.00
C ILE A 90 -4.41 17.14 7.24
N GLU A 91 -4.58 16.55 8.41
CA GLU A 91 -4.74 17.29 9.67
C GLU A 91 -3.49 18.12 9.99
N GLY A 92 -2.30 17.56 9.81
CA GLY A 92 -1.03 18.25 9.99
C GLY A 92 -0.87 19.44 9.03
N ILE A 93 -1.26 19.28 7.76
CA ILE A 93 -1.23 20.36 6.76
C ILE A 93 -2.22 21.46 7.15
N ASN A 94 -3.43 21.11 7.60
CA ASN A 94 -4.44 22.08 8.05
C ASN A 94 -3.98 22.87 9.29
N LYS A 95 -3.29 22.23 10.23
CA LYS A 95 -2.85 22.86 11.48
C LYS A 95 -1.64 23.78 11.32
N ASN A 96 -0.68 23.41 10.47
CA ASN A 96 0.62 24.07 10.43
C ASN A 96 1.14 24.35 9.00
N LYS A 97 0.21 24.48 8.03
CA LYS A 97 0.45 24.75 6.59
C LYS A 97 1.90 24.50 6.16
N LEU A 98 2.26 23.21 6.14
CA LEU A 98 3.50 22.62 5.61
C LEU A 98 4.79 22.73 6.46
N GLY A 99 4.66 22.89 7.78
CA GLY A 99 5.72 22.51 8.71
C GLY A 99 5.89 20.98 8.82
N GLN A 100 6.80 20.40 8.02
CA GLN A 100 7.36 19.03 8.15
C GLN A 100 6.36 17.87 8.33
N ASN A 101 5.51 17.57 7.33
CA ASN A 101 4.76 16.31 7.33
C ASN A 101 5.44 15.28 6.41
N VAL A 102 6.09 14.27 7.01
CA VAL A 102 6.75 13.19 6.28
C VAL A 102 5.73 12.14 5.85
N PHE A 103 5.72 11.82 4.55
CA PHE A 103 4.96 10.70 4.01
C PHE A 103 5.68 9.38 4.32
N ILE A 104 4.98 8.43 4.95
CA ILE A 104 5.50 7.06 5.19
C ILE A 104 4.70 6.11 4.30
N SER A 105 5.34 5.46 3.33
CA SER A 105 4.73 4.37 2.55
C SER A 105 5.03 3.02 3.22
N ARG A 106 4.00 2.29 3.68
CA ARG A 106 4.18 1.03 4.43
C ARG A 106 3.81 -0.24 3.66
N ALA A 107 2.95 -0.14 2.64
CA ALA A 107 2.35 -1.32 2.00
C ALA A 107 3.03 -1.77 0.69
N SER A 108 3.93 -0.95 0.13
CA SER A 108 4.46 -1.16 -1.23
C SER A 108 5.18 -2.51 -1.43
N SER A 109 5.87 -3.05 -0.41
CA SER A 109 6.63 -4.31 -0.57
C SER A 109 5.75 -5.55 -0.66
N ASP A 110 4.71 -5.65 0.17
CA ASP A 110 3.82 -6.82 0.17
C ASP A 110 2.86 -6.79 -1.02
N ILE A 111 2.47 -5.59 -1.46
CA ILE A 111 1.76 -5.39 -2.73
C ILE A 111 2.64 -5.85 -3.90
N ALA A 112 3.93 -5.51 -3.93
CA ALA A 112 4.82 -5.98 -5.00
C ALA A 112 4.96 -7.52 -5.01
N ARG A 113 4.99 -8.15 -3.83
CA ARG A 113 5.05 -9.62 -3.69
C ARG A 113 3.76 -10.29 -4.17
N ILE A 114 2.58 -9.76 -3.85
CA ILE A 114 1.31 -10.39 -4.26
C ILE A 114 1.07 -10.28 -5.78
N LEU A 115 1.55 -9.22 -6.42
CA LEU A 115 1.44 -9.07 -7.86
C LEU A 115 2.41 -9.97 -8.64
N GLN A 116 3.42 -10.52 -7.96
CA GLN A 116 4.30 -11.56 -8.51
C GLN A 116 3.71 -12.96 -8.33
N VAL A 117 2.62 -13.12 -7.58
CA VAL A 117 1.93 -14.41 -7.45
C VAL A 117 1.27 -14.75 -8.77
N ASN A 118 1.51 -15.97 -9.26
CA ASN A 118 0.87 -16.44 -10.47
C ASN A 118 -0.65 -16.59 -10.22
N GLN A 119 -1.43 -15.74 -10.88
CA GLN A 119 -2.89 -15.70 -10.77
C GLN A 119 -3.52 -17.04 -11.15
N GLU A 120 -2.94 -17.73 -12.13
CA GLU A 120 -3.41 -19.04 -12.60
C GLU A 120 -3.20 -20.12 -11.54
N GLU A 121 -2.11 -20.07 -10.78
CA GLU A 121 -1.87 -21.03 -9.70
C GLU A 121 -2.80 -20.83 -8.51
N VAL A 122 -3.05 -19.58 -8.14
CA VAL A 122 -4.02 -19.25 -7.08
C VAL A 122 -5.42 -19.63 -7.51
N PHE A 123 -5.76 -19.36 -8.78
CA PHE A 123 -7.01 -19.76 -9.40
C PHE A 123 -7.21 -21.27 -9.33
N LEU A 124 -6.24 -22.07 -9.82
CA LEU A 124 -6.32 -23.53 -9.79
C LEU A 124 -6.45 -24.08 -8.37
N ALA A 125 -5.74 -23.50 -7.39
CA ALA A 125 -5.85 -23.89 -6.00
C ALA A 125 -7.22 -23.57 -5.38
N LEU A 126 -7.82 -22.41 -5.72
CA LEU A 126 -9.15 -22.01 -5.28
C LEU A 126 -10.24 -22.87 -5.88
N ILE A 127 -10.16 -23.18 -7.18
CA ILE A 127 -11.14 -24.02 -7.88
C ILE A 127 -11.10 -25.46 -7.36
N ALA A 128 -9.91 -25.97 -7.02
CA ALA A 128 -9.77 -27.27 -6.38
C ALA A 128 -10.49 -27.37 -5.03
N LYS A 129 -10.80 -26.24 -4.37
CA LYS A 129 -11.45 -26.18 -3.05
C LYS A 129 -12.90 -25.67 -3.08
N ALA A 130 -13.21 -24.66 -3.88
CA ALA A 130 -14.48 -23.92 -3.85
C ALA A 130 -15.51 -24.33 -4.90
N ARG A 131 -15.24 -25.40 -5.69
CA ARG A 131 -15.92 -25.78 -6.95
C ARG A 131 -15.66 -24.79 -8.10
N ASP A 132 -15.59 -25.34 -9.31
CA ASP A 132 -15.39 -24.54 -10.53
C ASP A 132 -16.68 -23.85 -10.97
N THR A 133 -16.82 -22.58 -10.65
CA THR A 133 -17.97 -21.74 -11.04
C THR A 133 -17.49 -20.46 -11.69
N GLN A 134 -18.33 -19.89 -12.57
CA GLN A 134 -18.04 -18.58 -13.18
C GLN A 134 -17.92 -17.47 -12.12
N ASP A 135 -18.72 -17.52 -11.05
CA ASP A 135 -18.63 -16.59 -9.93
C ASP A 135 -17.24 -16.61 -9.25
N ASN A 136 -16.68 -17.81 -9.02
CA ASN A 136 -15.35 -17.95 -8.42
C ASN A 136 -14.25 -17.43 -9.35
N ARG A 137 -14.37 -17.66 -10.67
CA ARG A 137 -13.49 -17.10 -11.70
C ARG A 137 -13.49 -15.57 -11.67
N ASP A 138 -14.69 -14.99 -11.65
CA ASP A 138 -14.86 -13.54 -11.63
C ASP A 138 -14.33 -12.91 -10.33
N ARG A 139 -14.51 -13.59 -9.18
CA ARG A 139 -13.99 -13.14 -7.88
C ARG A 139 -12.47 -13.06 -7.85
N VAL A 140 -11.77 -14.10 -8.33
CA VAL A 140 -10.29 -14.12 -8.37
C VAL A 140 -9.74 -13.05 -9.30
N SER A 141 -10.35 -12.87 -10.48
CA SER A 141 -9.95 -11.80 -11.40
C SER A 141 -10.13 -10.41 -10.76
N LYS A 142 -11.30 -10.15 -10.15
CA LYS A 142 -11.58 -8.89 -9.44
C LYS A 142 -10.60 -8.64 -8.29
N LEU A 143 -10.18 -9.68 -7.57
CA LEU A 143 -9.21 -9.57 -6.48
C LEU A 143 -7.88 -8.98 -6.98
N PHE A 144 -7.32 -9.53 -8.06
CA PHE A 144 -6.07 -9.01 -8.62
C PHE A 144 -6.23 -7.60 -9.19
N SER A 145 -7.34 -7.30 -9.87
CA SER A 145 -7.62 -5.92 -10.33
C SER A 145 -7.72 -4.92 -9.16
N LYS A 146 -8.30 -5.32 -8.03
CA LYS A 146 -8.33 -4.49 -6.81
C LYS A 146 -6.94 -4.28 -6.23
N LEU A 147 -6.08 -5.30 -6.23
CA LEU A 147 -4.69 -5.20 -5.76
C LEU A 147 -3.85 -4.28 -6.66
N ASP A 148 -4.00 -4.37 -7.97
CA ASP A 148 -3.38 -3.46 -8.93
C ASP A 148 -3.84 -2.01 -8.69
N TYR A 149 -5.14 -1.83 -8.44
CA TYR A 149 -5.69 -0.51 -8.15
C TYR A 149 -5.16 0.08 -6.83
N VAL A 150 -5.06 -0.73 -5.77
CA VAL A 150 -4.42 -0.31 -4.50
C VAL A 150 -2.97 0.09 -4.73
N LYS A 151 -2.22 -0.67 -5.53
CA LYS A 151 -0.84 -0.31 -5.90
C LYS A 151 -0.78 1.03 -6.61
N ALA A 152 -1.62 1.21 -7.63
CA ALA A 152 -1.66 2.43 -8.43
C ALA A 152 -1.95 3.66 -7.57
N ILE A 153 -2.89 3.56 -6.60
CA ILE A 153 -3.16 4.62 -5.63
C ILE A 153 -1.91 4.95 -4.82
N ILE A 154 -1.25 3.96 -4.23
CA ILE A 154 -0.10 4.18 -3.35
C ILE A 154 1.09 4.78 -4.12
N ASP A 155 1.34 4.28 -5.33
CA ASP A 155 2.44 4.77 -6.18
C ASP A 155 2.18 6.21 -6.66
N ASP A 156 0.95 6.53 -7.08
CA ASP A 156 0.61 7.90 -7.50
C ASP A 156 0.69 8.88 -6.33
N VAL A 157 0.17 8.50 -5.16
CA VAL A 157 0.30 9.34 -3.95
C VAL A 157 1.77 9.58 -3.62
N LYS A 158 2.60 8.53 -3.65
CA LYS A 158 4.04 8.66 -3.39
C LYS A 158 4.71 9.63 -4.37
N SER A 159 4.48 9.44 -5.67
CA SER A 159 5.06 10.30 -6.71
C SER A 159 4.65 11.76 -6.54
N LYS A 160 3.35 12.01 -6.30
CA LYS A 160 2.84 13.36 -6.04
C LYS A 160 3.46 13.96 -4.78
N PHE A 161 3.55 13.20 -3.68
CA PHE A 161 4.14 13.69 -2.43
C PHE A 161 5.61 14.05 -2.53
N GLU A 162 6.40 13.28 -3.27
CA GLU A 162 7.82 13.60 -3.51
C GLU A 162 7.95 14.92 -4.27
N GLY A 163 7.17 15.12 -5.33
CA GLY A 163 7.14 16.39 -6.07
C GLY A 163 6.67 17.59 -5.23
N TYR A 164 5.63 17.38 -4.42
CA TYR A 164 5.11 18.39 -3.51
C TYR A 164 6.11 18.81 -2.44
N ASN A 165 6.79 17.84 -1.80
CA ASN A 165 7.78 18.13 -0.77
C ASN A 165 8.92 19.01 -1.31
N LEU A 166 9.41 18.71 -2.52
CA LEU A 166 10.45 19.52 -3.16
C LEU A 166 9.96 20.94 -3.47
N THR A 167 8.77 21.06 -4.06
CA THR A 167 8.18 22.35 -4.47
C THR A 167 7.90 23.24 -3.27
N ILE A 168 7.22 22.70 -2.25
CA ILE A 168 6.86 23.43 -1.05
C ILE A 168 8.10 23.81 -0.24
N HIS A 169 9.08 22.92 -0.14
CA HIS A 169 10.32 23.23 0.56
C HIS A 169 11.05 24.42 -0.09
N SER A 170 11.12 24.45 -1.42
CA SER A 170 11.69 25.58 -2.17
C SER A 170 10.91 26.87 -1.90
N ILE A 171 9.59 26.87 -2.11
CA ILE A 171 8.76 28.07 -1.96
C ILE A 171 8.77 28.58 -0.51
N THR A 172 8.80 27.67 0.48
CA THR A 172 8.87 28.02 1.90
C THR A 172 10.21 28.64 2.27
N THR A 173 11.30 28.15 1.68
CA THR A 173 12.65 28.73 1.88
C THR A 173 12.71 30.15 1.31
N ASP A 174 12.22 30.34 0.08
CA ASP A 174 12.14 31.66 -0.54
C ASP A 174 11.24 32.60 0.27
N TYR A 175 10.09 32.11 0.74
CA TYR A 175 9.19 32.87 1.59
C TYR A 175 9.88 33.37 2.86
N ARG A 176 10.62 32.50 3.56
CA ARG A 176 11.38 32.88 4.76
C ARG A 176 12.42 33.95 4.45
N GLN A 177 13.14 33.80 3.34
CA GLN A 177 14.12 34.81 2.92
C GLN A 177 13.45 36.17 2.68
N HIS A 178 12.30 36.19 1.99
CA HIS A 178 11.58 37.45 1.75
C HIS A 178 10.99 38.06 3.03
N ILE A 179 10.56 37.26 4.01
CA ILE A 179 10.15 37.76 5.33
C ILE A 179 11.34 38.42 6.05
N GLU A 180 12.52 37.81 6.02
CA GLU A 180 13.73 38.40 6.57
C GLU A 180 14.11 39.70 5.84
N ASN A 181 14.06 39.72 4.52
CA ASN A 181 14.32 40.93 3.73
C ASN A 181 13.32 42.06 4.06
N VAL A 182 12.05 41.74 4.32
CA VAL A 182 11.06 42.72 4.79
C VAL A 182 11.47 43.30 6.13
N ARG A 183 11.85 42.44 7.09
CA ARG A 183 12.30 42.87 8.42
C ARG A 183 13.53 43.76 8.35
N GLU A 184 14.54 43.36 7.57
CA GLU A 184 15.75 44.15 7.33
C GLU A 184 15.42 45.49 6.66
N SER A 185 14.57 45.49 5.63
CA SER A 185 14.16 46.71 4.95
C SER A 185 13.41 47.69 5.87
N ILE A 186 12.59 47.19 6.81
CA ILE A 186 11.93 48.02 7.82
C ILE A 186 12.96 48.63 8.78
N SER A 187 13.94 47.84 9.21
CA SER A 187 15.04 48.29 10.07
C SER A 187 15.87 49.38 9.38
N ASP A 188 16.28 49.15 8.14
CA ASP A 188 17.07 50.12 7.35
C ASP A 188 16.30 51.41 7.10
N ALA A 189 14.99 51.32 6.81
CA ALA A 189 14.14 52.49 6.63
C ALA A 189 14.02 53.31 7.93
N ALA A 190 13.79 52.65 9.06
CA ALA A 190 13.71 53.31 10.37
C ALA A 190 15.05 53.97 10.74
N GLU A 191 16.16 53.26 10.54
CA GLU A 191 17.51 53.78 10.80
C GLU A 191 17.84 54.97 9.90
N GLY A 192 17.48 54.88 8.61
CA GLY A 192 17.68 55.97 7.66
C GLY A 192 16.91 57.25 8.03
N ILE A 193 15.71 57.13 8.61
CA ILE A 193 14.96 58.29 9.14
C ILE A 193 15.69 58.88 10.36
N ARG A 194 16.13 58.01 11.29
CA ARG A 194 16.85 58.42 12.50
C ARG A 194 18.14 59.16 12.17
N GLN A 195 18.95 58.65 11.25
CA GLN A 195 20.22 59.25 10.85
C GLN A 195 20.05 60.59 10.14
N LYS A 196 19.02 60.72 9.30
CA LYS A 196 18.74 61.97 8.58
C LYS A 196 18.22 63.07 9.50
N ASN A 197 17.50 62.73 10.57
CA ASN A 197 16.93 63.73 11.48
C ASN A 197 17.00 63.32 12.97
N PRO A 198 18.20 63.25 13.57
CA PRO A 198 18.42 62.65 14.90
C PRO A 198 17.67 63.32 16.05
N ALA A 199 17.31 64.60 15.92
CA ALA A 199 16.63 65.35 16.98
C ALA A 199 15.10 65.19 16.95
N LEU A 200 14.51 64.84 15.80
CA LEU A 200 13.06 64.91 15.57
C LEU A 200 12.47 63.62 14.96
N PHE A 201 13.26 62.58 14.73
CA PHE A 201 12.79 61.33 14.11
C PHE A 201 11.60 60.68 14.85
N GLN A 202 11.47 60.91 16.16
CA GLN A 202 10.34 60.40 16.95
C GLN A 202 8.99 61.05 16.60
N ALA A 203 9.01 62.20 15.92
CA ALA A 203 7.81 62.86 15.41
C ALA A 203 7.47 62.46 13.95
N ASP A 204 8.29 61.64 13.30
CA ASP A 204 8.00 61.10 11.97
C ASP A 204 7.06 59.90 12.10
N ASP A 205 5.82 60.04 11.64
CA ASP A 205 4.78 59.01 11.74
C ASP A 205 5.22 57.67 11.12
N LEU A 206 6.02 57.71 10.04
CA LEU A 206 6.55 56.50 9.42
C LEU A 206 7.56 55.82 10.33
N PHE A 207 8.47 56.58 10.96
CA PHE A 207 9.41 56.01 11.93
C PHE A 207 8.68 55.36 13.11
N VAL A 208 7.68 56.05 13.68
CA VAL A 208 6.89 55.53 14.81
C VAL A 208 6.26 54.18 14.45
N PHE A 209 5.67 54.08 13.26
CA PHE A 209 5.09 52.83 12.77
C PHE A 209 6.13 51.72 12.56
N LEU A 210 7.22 52.00 11.83
CA LEU A 210 8.25 51.00 11.51
C LEU A 210 8.93 50.48 12.79
N ASN A 211 9.28 51.38 13.71
CA ASN A 211 9.90 51.01 14.99
C ASN A 211 8.95 50.17 15.84
N LYS A 212 7.67 50.56 15.95
CA LYS A 212 6.66 49.77 16.65
C LYS A 212 6.53 48.37 16.05
N THR A 213 6.49 48.28 14.72
CA THR A 213 6.41 46.99 14.00
C THR A 213 7.57 46.07 14.35
N LEU A 214 8.81 46.57 14.40
CA LEU A 214 9.98 45.77 14.76
C LEU A 214 9.95 45.31 16.22
N VAL A 215 9.53 46.19 17.13
CA VAL A 215 9.39 45.87 18.55
C VAL A 215 8.32 44.78 18.73
N ASP A 216 7.13 44.99 18.17
CA ASP A 216 6.01 44.05 18.25
C ASP A 216 6.38 42.70 17.64
N TYR A 217 7.11 42.69 16.51
CA TYR A 217 7.61 41.46 15.90
C TYR A 217 8.59 40.72 16.82
N SER A 218 9.57 41.42 17.38
CA SER A 218 10.59 40.80 18.25
C SER A 218 10.02 40.24 19.56
N GLN A 219 8.98 40.88 20.10
CA GLN A 219 8.38 40.49 21.37
C GLN A 219 7.34 39.37 21.23
N ASN A 220 6.61 39.34 20.11
CA ASN A 220 5.47 38.46 19.94
C ASN A 220 5.72 37.26 19.02
N MET A 221 6.83 37.22 18.28
CA MET A 221 7.13 36.11 17.36
C MET A 221 7.38 34.79 18.12
N PRO A 222 6.57 33.75 17.85
CA PRO A 222 6.83 32.41 18.40
C PRO A 222 8.13 31.81 17.86
N LYS A 223 8.77 30.93 18.66
CA LYS A 223 9.99 30.21 18.25
C LYS A 223 9.81 29.35 17.00
N SER A 224 8.59 28.88 16.74
CA SER A 224 8.24 28.02 15.61
C SER A 224 7.30 28.73 14.63
N ALA A 225 7.41 30.06 14.51
CA ALA A 225 6.56 30.83 13.61
C ALA A 225 6.71 30.37 12.14
N GLY A 226 5.61 29.94 11.55
CA GLY A 226 5.50 29.64 10.12
C GLY A 226 4.67 30.70 9.40
N ILE A 227 4.25 30.34 8.19
CA ILE A 227 3.41 31.17 7.33
C ILE A 227 2.09 31.56 8.01
N GLU A 228 1.52 30.66 8.80
CA GLU A 228 0.28 30.82 9.56
C GLU A 228 0.38 31.92 10.61
N TRP A 229 1.59 32.23 11.08
CA TRP A 229 1.81 33.35 11.98
C TRP A 229 2.31 34.59 11.22
N HIS A 230 3.36 34.47 10.41
CA HIS A 230 4.01 35.59 9.74
C HIS A 230 3.07 36.33 8.78
N HIS A 231 2.24 35.61 8.02
CA HIS A 231 1.38 36.25 7.04
C HIS A 231 0.30 37.14 7.70
N PRO A 232 -0.56 36.64 8.61
CA PRO A 232 -1.60 37.47 9.21
C PRO A 232 -1.12 38.44 10.30
N ASN A 233 -0.03 38.14 11.03
CA ASN A 233 0.38 38.95 12.19
C ASN A 233 1.50 39.95 11.91
N PHE A 234 2.24 39.78 10.82
CA PHE A 234 3.36 40.67 10.48
C PHE A 234 3.23 41.22 9.07
N LEU A 235 3.28 40.35 8.06
CA LEU A 235 3.39 40.76 6.67
C LEU A 235 2.17 41.57 6.19
N ARG A 236 0.96 41.02 6.38
CA ARG A 236 -0.28 41.66 5.93
C ARG A 236 -0.55 43.01 6.62
N PRO A 237 -0.48 43.13 7.96
CA PRO A 237 -0.65 44.42 8.64
C PRO A 237 0.34 45.48 8.18
N VAL A 238 1.61 45.10 7.99
CA VAL A 238 2.65 46.02 7.50
C VAL A 238 2.31 46.54 6.11
N GLN A 239 1.96 45.63 5.19
CA GLN A 239 1.62 46.01 3.83
C GLN A 239 0.38 46.89 3.76
N GLU A 240 -0.69 46.51 4.45
CA GLU A 240 -1.96 47.25 4.45
C GLU A 240 -1.77 48.67 5.00
N TYR A 241 -1.03 48.82 6.10
CA TYR A 241 -0.78 50.12 6.70
C TYR A 241 0.12 51.00 5.83
N LEU A 242 1.23 50.47 5.31
CA LEU A 242 2.15 51.22 4.44
C LEU A 242 1.49 51.60 3.11
N ALA A 243 0.70 50.71 2.51
CA ALA A 243 -0.02 51.01 1.29
C ALA A 243 -1.13 52.05 1.50
N THR A 244 -1.73 52.12 2.69
CA THR A 244 -2.79 53.09 2.99
C THR A 244 -2.22 54.47 3.30
N ASN A 245 -1.15 54.55 4.08
CA ASN A 245 -0.67 55.82 4.64
C ASN A 245 0.59 56.35 3.95
N PHE A 246 1.38 55.49 3.31
CA PHE A 246 2.74 55.82 2.84
C PHE A 246 3.06 55.31 1.43
N LEU A 247 2.06 54.97 0.60
CA LEU A 247 2.25 54.29 -0.70
C LEU A 247 3.31 54.92 -1.61
N ARG A 248 3.39 56.26 -1.62
CA ARG A 248 4.29 57.05 -2.48
C ARG A 248 5.62 57.41 -1.80
N ASP A 249 5.83 56.99 -0.56
CA ASP A 249 7.06 57.28 0.16
C ASP A 249 8.20 56.41 -0.37
N SER A 250 9.26 57.05 -0.87
CA SER A 250 10.40 56.35 -1.45
C SER A 250 11.18 55.52 -0.43
N ARG A 251 11.08 55.85 0.87
CA ARG A 251 11.83 55.20 1.96
C ARG A 251 11.37 53.76 2.22
N ILE A 252 10.15 53.41 1.81
CA ILE A 252 9.54 52.09 2.09
C ILE A 252 9.31 51.24 0.84
N GLN A 253 9.81 51.65 -0.32
CA GLN A 253 9.56 50.92 -1.57
C GLN A 253 10.11 49.48 -1.52
N ASN A 254 11.27 49.26 -0.90
CA ASN A 254 11.80 47.91 -0.71
C ASN A 254 10.93 47.06 0.21
N VAL A 255 10.38 47.64 1.28
CA VAL A 255 9.43 46.96 2.18
C VAL A 255 8.19 46.51 1.42
N LEU A 256 7.63 47.37 0.57
CA LEU A 256 6.46 47.03 -0.25
C LEU A 256 6.77 45.95 -1.30
N VAL A 257 7.92 46.03 -1.97
CA VAL A 257 8.33 45.06 -3.00
C VAL A 257 8.58 43.68 -2.39
N GLU A 258 9.43 43.59 -1.37
CA GLU A 258 9.75 42.34 -0.69
C GLU A 258 8.51 41.76 0.00
N GLY A 259 7.69 42.63 0.60
CA GLY A 259 6.44 42.21 1.18
C GLY A 259 5.52 41.59 0.13
N ARG A 260 5.37 42.23 -1.04
CA ARG A 260 4.51 41.70 -2.11
C ARG A 260 5.00 40.35 -2.60
N ARG A 261 6.32 40.16 -2.72
CA ARG A 261 6.93 38.87 -3.06
C ARG A 261 6.59 37.80 -2.01
N ALA A 262 6.77 38.12 -0.73
CA ALA A 262 6.41 37.22 0.36
C ALA A 262 4.91 36.84 0.35
N SER A 263 4.00 37.79 0.08
CA SER A 263 2.55 37.51 0.05
C SER A 263 2.15 36.63 -1.12
N ILE A 264 2.76 36.82 -2.29
CA ILE A 264 2.56 35.93 -3.45
C ILE A 264 3.03 34.52 -3.12
N LEU A 265 4.21 34.37 -2.51
CA LEU A 265 4.73 33.07 -2.11
C LEU A 265 3.86 32.41 -1.04
N ALA A 266 3.35 33.18 -0.08
CA ALA A 266 2.41 32.69 0.91
C ALA A 266 1.11 32.17 0.27
N GLY A 267 0.54 32.91 -0.68
CA GLY A 267 -0.60 32.46 -1.47
C GLY A 267 -0.33 31.15 -2.23
N ARG A 268 0.86 31.01 -2.82
CA ARG A 268 1.29 29.77 -3.49
C ARG A 268 1.40 28.60 -2.50
N ILE A 269 2.03 28.77 -1.35
CA ILE A 269 2.15 27.72 -0.31
C ILE A 269 0.76 27.25 0.14
N ILE A 270 -0.18 28.18 0.36
CA ILE A 270 -1.55 27.86 0.74
C ILE A 270 -2.25 27.06 -0.37
N HIS A 271 -2.10 27.47 -1.63
CA HIS A 271 -2.68 26.78 -2.77
C HIS A 271 -2.13 25.36 -2.94
N GLU A 272 -0.82 25.17 -2.81
CA GLU A 272 -0.18 23.84 -2.86
C GLU A 272 -0.67 22.95 -1.71
N ALA A 273 -0.81 23.50 -0.50
CA ALA A 273 -1.36 22.78 0.65
C ALA A 273 -2.79 22.29 0.38
N GLU A 274 -3.65 23.15 -0.17
CA GLU A 274 -5.04 22.83 -0.51
C GLU A 274 -5.12 21.77 -1.63
N SER A 275 -4.24 21.85 -2.63
CA SER A 275 -4.12 20.85 -3.69
C SER A 275 -3.79 19.47 -3.13
N ILE A 276 -2.81 19.39 -2.22
CA ILE A 276 -2.41 18.12 -1.56
C ILE A 276 -3.55 17.55 -0.72
N ILE A 277 -4.23 18.40 0.05
CA ILE A 277 -5.38 17.98 0.86
C ILE A 277 -6.46 17.38 -0.04
N SER A 278 -6.76 18.04 -1.16
CA SER A 278 -7.75 17.54 -2.13
C SER A 278 -7.35 16.16 -2.68
N VAL A 279 -6.10 16.01 -3.13
CA VAL A 279 -5.56 14.75 -3.65
C VAL A 279 -5.61 13.63 -2.60
N LEU A 280 -5.13 13.89 -1.38
CA LEU A 280 -5.16 12.89 -0.31
C LEU A 280 -6.58 12.52 0.11
N THR A 281 -7.51 13.48 0.10
CA THR A 281 -8.91 13.20 0.44
C THR A 281 -9.53 12.25 -0.58
N GLN A 282 -9.31 12.52 -1.87
CA GLN A 282 -9.79 11.63 -2.94
C GLN A 282 -9.19 10.23 -2.82
N TYR A 283 -7.87 10.13 -2.61
CA TYR A 283 -7.22 8.85 -2.45
C TYR A 283 -7.60 8.13 -1.16
N ASN A 284 -7.87 8.85 -0.09
CA ASN A 284 -8.33 8.25 1.16
C ASN A 284 -9.69 7.57 0.99
N VAL A 285 -10.61 8.23 0.28
CA VAL A 285 -11.93 7.67 -0.06
C VAL A 285 -11.79 6.48 -1.00
N ALA A 286 -11.01 6.60 -2.07
CA ALA A 286 -10.81 5.53 -3.04
C ALA A 286 -10.17 4.29 -2.39
N LEU A 287 -9.09 4.49 -1.62
CA LEU A 287 -8.39 3.43 -0.90
C LEU A 287 -9.31 2.80 0.16
N GLY A 288 -10.06 3.61 0.91
CA GLY A 288 -11.02 3.12 1.89
C GLY A 288 -12.12 2.23 1.30
N THR A 289 -12.61 2.57 0.11
CA THR A 289 -13.62 1.76 -0.60
C THR A 289 -13.04 0.43 -1.07
N VAL A 290 -11.92 0.45 -1.81
CA VAL A 290 -11.31 -0.78 -2.33
C VAL A 290 -10.82 -1.71 -1.20
N LEU A 291 -10.38 -1.17 -0.05
CA LEU A 291 -9.98 -1.99 1.08
C LEU A 291 -11.15 -2.73 1.73
N LYS A 292 -12.33 -2.13 1.81
CA LYS A 292 -13.54 -2.82 2.28
C LYS A 292 -13.90 -3.98 1.35
N GLU A 293 -13.89 -3.72 0.05
CA GLU A 293 -14.15 -4.76 -0.94
C GLU A 293 -13.10 -5.86 -0.92
N LEU A 294 -11.82 -5.51 -0.80
CA LEU A 294 -10.71 -6.47 -0.72
C LEU A 294 -10.85 -7.36 0.52
N LYS A 295 -11.25 -6.78 1.66
CA LYS A 295 -11.51 -7.53 2.90
C LYS A 295 -12.61 -8.58 2.70
N THR A 296 -13.72 -8.22 2.03
CA THR A 296 -14.79 -9.18 1.72
C THR A 296 -14.31 -10.33 0.84
N GLU A 297 -13.42 -10.07 -0.13
CA GLU A 297 -12.84 -11.16 -0.93
C GLU A 297 -11.86 -12.02 -0.11
N CYS A 298 -11.11 -11.42 0.84
CA CYS A 298 -10.24 -12.17 1.74
C CYS A 298 -11.05 -13.15 2.61
N GLU A 299 -12.12 -12.66 3.22
CA GLU A 299 -13.04 -13.46 4.04
C GLU A 299 -13.64 -14.63 3.24
N PHE A 300 -13.91 -14.43 1.95
CA PHE A 300 -14.32 -15.52 1.05
C PHE A 300 -13.23 -16.58 0.89
N VAL A 301 -11.99 -16.19 0.56
CA VAL A 301 -10.88 -17.15 0.40
C VAL A 301 -10.59 -17.89 1.71
N GLU A 302 -10.67 -17.21 2.85
CA GLU A 302 -10.55 -17.82 4.18
C GLU A 302 -11.68 -18.83 4.45
N SER A 303 -12.92 -18.51 4.09
CA SER A 303 -14.05 -19.43 4.26
C SER A 303 -13.88 -20.73 3.47
N VAL A 304 -13.34 -20.63 2.24
CA VAL A 304 -13.02 -21.79 1.39
C VAL A 304 -11.96 -22.68 2.04
N LEU A 305 -10.98 -22.10 2.72
CA LEU A 305 -9.96 -22.84 3.46
C LEU A 305 -10.50 -23.52 4.72
N MET A 306 -11.51 -22.94 5.39
CA MET A 306 -12.11 -23.50 6.61
C MET A 306 -13.17 -24.57 6.35
N THR A 307 -13.71 -24.66 5.13
CA THR A 307 -14.70 -25.71 4.76
C THR A 307 -14.08 -27.08 4.46
N THR A 308 -12.78 -27.28 4.73
CA THR A 308 -12.07 -28.58 4.66
C THR A 308 -11.42 -28.92 5.98
#